data_AF-A0A965Z1E3-F1
#
_entry.id   AF-A0A965Z1E3-F1
#
_cell.length_a   1.000
_cell.length_b   1.000
_cell.length_c   1.000
_cell.angle_alpha   90.00
_cell.angle_beta   90.00
_cell.angle_gamma   90.00
#
_symmetry.space_group_name_H-M   'P 1'
#
loop_
_entity.id
_entity.type
_entity.pdbx_description
1 polymer ?
#
loop_
_entity_poly.entity_id
_entity_poly.type
_entity_poly.pdbx_seq_one_letter_code
_entity_poly.pdbx_strand_id
1 'polypeptide(L)'
;MILLAALVALLVSCILLTQRIQADKDAAKPALARIDWKGSSVAPKDTLALDGVLVAARAEATNALAVAARTTVSERRVACVKCGKPIRFEAAECPFCLAAQPAIVDIEKLDTDGDGIPDKVELALGLDPQNPSDAAGDLDNDGFTNHEELNAKTDPKDPADFPDPIVKLRVAGIRPVPFYLRFVTTSTLGDGSIRFQLNLQTLERTYFVKPGDVVLGYKVENYNPAGPAGETITMVRQSDKRPVALVKGKPVTEQELAILFVSLIDKQRLPVQRLNDVFAYRGADYKVVDIRRDNVVIQSAKTGEKVTVPLWTPEERATMLGQPSAPAPAAGAAPQAPAAAAAASSVW
;
A
#
# COMPACT_ATOMS: atom_id res chain seq x y z
N MET A 1 3.22 -108.99 -39.54
CA MET A 1 3.84 -109.41 -38.26
C MET A 1 4.70 -108.29 -37.65
N ILE A 2 5.72 -107.76 -38.35
CA ILE A 2 6.62 -106.72 -37.81
C ILE A 2 5.87 -105.41 -37.46
N LEU A 3 4.94 -104.96 -38.32
CA LEU A 3 4.18 -103.72 -38.08
C LEU A 3 3.24 -103.81 -36.87
N LEU A 4 2.62 -104.98 -36.65
CA LEU A 4 1.74 -105.23 -35.50
C LEU A 4 2.55 -105.22 -34.19
N ALA A 5 3.72 -105.85 -34.20
CA ALA A 5 4.62 -105.86 -33.04
C ALA A 5 5.12 -104.46 -32.68
N ALA A 6 5.45 -103.63 -33.67
CA ALA A 6 5.83 -102.24 -33.46
C ALA A 6 4.69 -101.40 -32.88
N LEU A 7 3.45 -101.59 -33.34
CA LEU A 7 2.28 -100.86 -32.86
C LEU A 7 1.93 -101.25 -31.42
N VAL A 8 2.05 -102.53 -31.07
CA VAL A 8 1.90 -103.01 -29.69
C VAL A 8 3.00 -102.43 -28.78
N ALA A 9 4.25 -102.41 -29.23
CA ALA A 9 5.35 -101.82 -28.47
C ALA A 9 5.15 -100.30 -28.22
N LEU A 10 4.64 -99.58 -29.21
CA LEU A 10 4.34 -98.15 -29.08
C LEU A 10 3.16 -97.90 -28.13
N LEU A 11 2.13 -98.74 -28.18
CA LEU A 11 1.02 -98.71 -27.21
C LEU A 11 1.51 -98.95 -25.78
N VAL A 12 2.35 -99.97 -25.57
CA VAL A 12 2.95 -100.26 -24.25
C VAL A 12 3.80 -99.08 -23.78
N SER A 13 4.64 -98.50 -24.65
CA SER A 13 5.43 -97.31 -24.32
C SER A 13 4.55 -96.11 -23.95
N CYS A 14 3.42 -95.93 -24.64
CA CYS A 14 2.49 -94.84 -24.36
C CYS A 14 1.77 -95.04 -23.02
N ILE A 15 1.39 -96.28 -22.68
CA ILE A 15 0.82 -96.63 -21.38
C ILE A 15 1.83 -96.42 -20.24
N LEU A 16 3.09 -96.80 -20.44
CA LEU A 16 4.14 -96.57 -19.45
C LEU A 16 4.42 -95.07 -19.25
N LEU A 17 4.40 -94.29 -20.33
CA LEU A 17 4.57 -92.84 -20.26
C LEU A 17 3.41 -92.16 -19.52
N THR A 18 2.17 -92.57 -19.78
CA THR A 18 0.99 -92.01 -19.08
C THR A 18 1.01 -92.38 -17.61
N GLN A 19 1.38 -93.61 -17.26
CA GLN A 19 1.58 -94.01 -15.86
C GLN A 19 2.67 -93.18 -15.18
N ARG A 20 3.78 -92.90 -15.87
CA ARG A 20 4.86 -92.07 -15.32
C ARG A 20 4.43 -90.62 -15.11
N ILE A 21 3.74 -90.03 -16.08
CA ILE A 21 3.19 -88.67 -15.96
C ILE A 21 2.19 -88.59 -14.81
N GLN A 22 1.36 -89.62 -14.61
CA GLN A 22 0.40 -89.66 -13.51
C GLN A 22 1.13 -89.73 -12.15
N ALA A 23 2.14 -90.59 -12.04
CA ALA A 23 2.96 -90.70 -10.83
C ALA A 23 3.71 -89.39 -10.51
N ASP A 24 4.29 -88.74 -11.51
CA ASP A 24 4.98 -87.46 -11.33
C ASP A 24 3.97 -86.33 -11.01
N LYS A 25 2.73 -86.36 -11.53
CA LYS A 25 1.65 -85.44 -11.12
C LYS A 25 1.21 -85.67 -9.68
N ASP A 26 1.12 -86.92 -9.23
CA ASP A 26 0.76 -87.23 -7.85
C ASP A 26 1.90 -86.89 -6.87
N ALA A 27 3.16 -86.96 -7.32
CA ALA A 27 4.32 -86.48 -6.57
C ALA A 27 4.46 -84.94 -6.58
N ALA A 28 4.06 -84.29 -7.68
CA ALA A 28 4.11 -82.84 -7.85
C ALA A 28 2.88 -82.10 -7.32
N LYS A 29 1.80 -82.79 -6.92
CA LYS A 29 0.83 -82.21 -5.99
C LYS A 29 1.61 -81.93 -4.71
N PRO A 30 1.91 -80.67 -4.36
CA PRO A 30 2.50 -80.40 -3.06
C PRO A 30 1.54 -81.02 -2.05
N ALA A 31 2.08 -81.81 -1.13
CA ALA A 31 1.32 -82.35 -0.01
C ALA A 31 0.76 -81.17 0.81
N LEU A 32 -0.36 -80.60 0.37
CA LEU A 32 -1.27 -79.78 1.17
C LEU A 32 -1.79 -80.60 2.37
N ALA A 33 -1.58 -81.92 2.35
CA ALA A 33 -1.67 -82.82 3.50
C ALA A 33 -0.74 -82.46 4.68
N ARG A 34 0.18 -81.48 4.57
CA ARG A 34 0.89 -80.95 5.74
C ARG A 34 0.08 -79.92 6.54
N ILE A 35 -1.15 -79.62 6.14
CA ILE A 35 -2.10 -78.87 6.96
C ILE A 35 -3.26 -79.83 7.24
N ASP A 36 -3.11 -80.66 8.28
CA ASP A 36 -4.18 -81.50 8.81
C ASP A 36 -5.27 -80.62 9.44
N TRP A 37 -6.10 -80.01 8.59
CA TRP A 37 -7.29 -79.32 9.05
C TRP A 37 -8.37 -80.36 9.39
N LYS A 38 -8.52 -80.68 10.69
CA LYS A 38 -9.55 -81.59 11.21
C LYS A 38 -10.94 -80.95 11.38
N GLY A 39 -11.18 -79.76 10.83
CA GLY A 39 -12.47 -79.09 10.88
C GLY A 39 -13.31 -79.31 9.63
N SER A 40 -14.64 -79.12 9.74
CA SER A 40 -15.56 -79.11 8.59
C SER A 40 -15.12 -78.07 7.55
N SER A 41 -15.33 -78.35 6.26
CA SER A 41 -15.07 -77.38 5.19
C SER A 41 -15.87 -76.10 5.43
N VAL A 42 -15.20 -74.97 5.64
CA VAL A 42 -15.84 -73.67 5.82
C VAL A 42 -16.20 -73.13 4.43
N ALA A 43 -17.47 -72.77 4.21
CA ALA A 43 -17.88 -72.13 2.97
C ALA A 43 -17.14 -70.78 2.84
N PRO A 44 -16.58 -70.44 1.67
CA PRO A 44 -15.93 -69.15 1.46
C PRO A 44 -16.95 -68.04 1.76
N LYS A 45 -16.66 -67.25 2.80
CA LYS A 45 -17.52 -66.14 3.19
C LYS A 45 -17.23 -64.97 2.26
N ASP A 46 -18.27 -64.42 1.66
CA ASP A 46 -18.18 -63.39 0.64
C ASP A 46 -17.32 -62.20 1.11
N THR A 47 -16.18 -62.00 0.44
CA THR A 47 -15.17 -61.00 0.82
C THR A 47 -15.51 -59.61 0.31
N LEU A 48 -16.61 -59.42 -0.41
CA LEU A 48 -17.02 -58.12 -0.95
C LEU A 48 -17.00 -57.00 0.10
N ALA A 49 -17.34 -57.32 1.36
CA ALA A 49 -17.25 -56.37 2.46
C ALA A 49 -15.81 -56.04 2.87
N LEU A 50 -14.91 -57.04 2.88
CA LEU A 50 -13.49 -56.84 3.20
C LEU A 50 -12.76 -56.10 2.07
N ASP A 51 -13.08 -56.41 0.82
CA ASP A 51 -12.51 -55.74 -0.35
C ASP A 51 -12.96 -54.28 -0.41
N GLY A 52 -14.23 -53.99 -0.08
CA GLY A 52 -14.72 -52.62 0.08
C GLY A 52 -14.02 -51.85 1.19
N VAL A 53 -13.79 -52.49 2.35
CA VAL A 53 -13.03 -51.90 3.46
C VAL A 53 -11.55 -51.69 3.08
N LEU A 54 -10.94 -52.61 2.33
CA LEU A 54 -9.56 -52.47 1.85
C LEU A 54 -9.42 -51.36 0.81
N VAL A 55 -10.41 -51.20 -0.07
CA VAL A 55 -10.45 -50.11 -1.05
C VAL A 55 -10.65 -48.77 -0.33
N ALA A 56 -11.53 -48.70 0.66
CA ALA A 56 -11.73 -47.50 1.47
C ALA A 56 -10.47 -47.13 2.28
N ALA A 57 -9.84 -48.12 2.94
CA ALA A 57 -8.61 -47.91 3.69
C ALA A 57 -7.43 -47.53 2.78
N ARG A 58 -7.36 -48.09 1.56
CA ARG A 58 -6.38 -47.65 0.55
C ARG A 58 -6.67 -46.25 0.05
N ALA A 59 -7.93 -45.89 -0.18
CA ALA A 59 -8.32 -44.55 -0.60
C ALA A 59 -7.96 -43.49 0.44
N GLU A 60 -8.19 -43.77 1.73
CA GLU A 60 -7.74 -42.93 2.85
C GLU A 60 -6.21 -42.84 2.91
N ALA A 61 -5.50 -43.96 2.73
CA ALA A 61 -4.02 -43.97 2.72
C ALA A 61 -3.42 -43.25 1.49
N THR A 62 -4.13 -43.21 0.36
CA THR A 62 -3.68 -42.52 -0.87
C THR A 62 -4.03 -41.03 -0.93
N ASN A 63 -4.85 -40.52 0.01
CA ASN A 63 -5.18 -39.11 0.08
C ASN A 63 -4.09 -38.22 0.69
N ALA A 64 -2.87 -38.74 0.88
CA ALA A 64 -1.71 -37.94 1.28
C ALA A 64 -0.46 -38.30 0.48
N LEU A 65 -0.54 -38.17 -0.85
CA LEU A 65 0.60 -37.71 -1.66
C LEU A 65 0.01 -37.22 -2.98
N ALA A 66 -0.42 -35.95 -2.98
CA ALA A 66 -0.45 -35.18 -4.22
C ALA A 66 0.98 -35.18 -4.76
N VAL A 67 1.31 -36.18 -5.61
CA VAL A 67 2.52 -36.18 -6.42
C VAL A 67 2.27 -35.12 -7.49
N ALA A 68 2.34 -33.86 -7.08
CA ALA A 68 2.44 -32.74 -7.99
C ALA A 68 3.67 -33.02 -8.85
N ALA A 69 3.40 -33.15 -10.15
CA ALA A 69 4.33 -33.17 -11.28
C ALA A 69 5.81 -32.91 -10.89
N ARG A 70 6.67 -33.93 -10.99
CA ARG A 70 8.14 -33.84 -11.20
C ARG A 70 8.77 -35.24 -11.07
N THR A 71 8.52 -36.14 -12.02
CA THR A 71 9.25 -37.42 -12.10
C THR A 71 10.57 -37.32 -12.87
N THR A 72 10.87 -36.16 -13.48
CA THR A 72 12.07 -35.93 -14.29
C THR A 72 12.96 -34.77 -13.83
N VAL A 73 12.59 -34.05 -12.76
CA VAL A 73 13.42 -32.99 -12.17
C VAL A 73 14.00 -33.52 -10.86
N SER A 74 15.32 -33.44 -10.69
CA SER A 74 15.96 -33.75 -9.41
C SER A 74 15.35 -32.86 -8.31
N GLU A 75 14.63 -33.46 -7.37
CA GLU A 75 14.12 -32.73 -6.21
C GLU A 75 15.31 -32.23 -5.37
N ARG A 76 15.31 -30.95 -4.99
CA ARG A 76 16.35 -30.39 -4.12
C ARG A 76 16.22 -31.04 -2.74
N ARG A 77 17.23 -31.81 -2.34
CA ARG A 77 17.32 -32.44 -1.02
C ARG A 77 18.28 -31.67 -0.12
N VAL A 78 17.88 -31.49 1.13
CA VAL A 78 18.70 -30.87 2.19
C VAL A 78 18.81 -31.81 3.38
N ALA A 79 19.82 -31.63 4.22
CA ALA A 79 19.96 -32.44 5.43
C ALA A 79 19.00 -31.95 6.51
N CYS A 80 18.29 -32.88 7.15
CA CYS A 80 17.48 -32.58 8.32
C CYS A 80 18.35 -32.00 9.44
N VAL A 81 17.92 -30.89 10.06
CA VAL A 81 18.67 -30.20 11.13
C VAL A 81 19.00 -31.12 12.32
N LYS A 82 18.08 -32.03 12.69
CA LYS A 82 18.28 -32.94 13.84
C LYS A 82 19.05 -34.22 13.51
N CYS A 83 18.65 -34.95 12.45
CA CYS A 83 19.16 -36.30 12.17
C CYS A 83 20.09 -36.41 10.96
N GLY A 84 20.33 -35.32 10.23
CA GLY A 84 21.21 -35.29 9.06
C GLY A 84 20.71 -36.06 7.83
N LYS A 85 19.57 -36.75 7.92
CA LYS A 85 19.01 -37.53 6.80
C LYS A 85 18.51 -36.59 5.69
N PRO A 86 18.63 -37.01 4.41
CA PRO A 86 18.22 -36.18 3.28
C PRO A 86 16.69 -36.10 3.18
N ILE A 87 16.16 -34.90 3.34
CA ILE A 87 14.75 -34.55 3.23
C ILE A 87 14.53 -33.60 2.04
N ARG A 88 13.27 -33.40 1.64
CA ARG A 88 12.93 -32.38 0.64
C ARG A 88 13.18 -30.99 1.20
N PHE A 89 13.60 -30.04 0.36
CA PHE A 89 13.80 -28.66 0.78
C PHE A 89 12.55 -28.04 1.42
N GLU A 90 11.37 -28.31 0.87
CA GLU A 90 10.07 -27.77 1.32
C GLU A 90 9.42 -28.56 2.47
N ALA A 91 10.09 -29.56 3.04
CA ALA A 91 9.51 -30.37 4.11
C ALA A 91 9.49 -29.58 5.43
N ALA A 92 8.28 -29.22 5.90
CA ALA A 92 8.09 -28.57 7.21
C ALA A 92 8.48 -29.48 8.38
N GLU A 93 8.36 -30.80 8.22
CA GLU A 93 8.78 -31.79 9.21
C GLU A 93 9.59 -32.90 8.54
N CYS A 94 10.59 -33.42 9.27
CA CYS A 94 11.40 -34.52 8.79
C CYS A 94 10.61 -35.85 8.85
N PRO A 95 10.41 -36.57 7.74
CA PRO A 95 9.66 -37.84 7.74
C PRO A 95 10.32 -38.96 8.55
N PHE A 96 11.61 -38.84 8.87
CA PHE A 96 12.37 -39.86 9.58
C PHE A 96 12.38 -39.69 11.09
N CYS A 97 12.44 -38.44 11.58
CA CYS A 97 12.58 -38.15 13.01
C CYS A 97 11.52 -37.19 13.54
N LEU A 98 10.56 -36.79 12.70
CA LEU A 98 9.44 -35.88 13.02
C LEU A 98 9.88 -34.54 13.63
N ALA A 99 11.12 -34.12 13.35
CA ALA A 99 11.61 -32.82 13.79
C ALA A 99 11.11 -31.74 12.83
N ALA A 100 10.57 -30.65 13.38
CA ALA A 100 10.27 -29.45 12.63
C ALA A 100 11.54 -28.92 11.95
N GLN A 101 11.42 -28.53 10.68
CA GLN A 101 12.47 -27.90 9.91
C GLN A 101 12.30 -26.38 9.94
N PRO A 102 13.39 -25.61 9.76
CA PRO A 102 13.29 -24.16 9.66
C PRO A 102 12.39 -23.78 8.49
N ALA A 103 11.63 -22.71 8.66
CA ALA A 103 10.85 -22.13 7.58
C ALA A 103 11.77 -21.74 6.44
N ILE A 104 11.33 -21.96 5.21
CA ILE A 104 12.00 -21.43 4.04
C ILE A 104 11.72 -19.93 4.02
N VAL A 105 12.77 -19.13 4.21
CA VAL A 105 12.71 -17.69 4.09
C VAL A 105 13.08 -17.31 2.66
N ASP A 106 12.27 -16.47 2.04
CA ASP A 106 12.59 -15.87 0.74
C ASP A 106 13.55 -14.70 0.98
N ILE A 107 14.83 -14.88 0.65
CA ILE A 107 15.89 -13.89 0.89
C ILE A 107 15.61 -12.59 0.11
N GLU A 108 14.86 -12.66 -1.00
CA GLU A 108 14.52 -11.47 -1.79
C GLU A 108 13.46 -10.59 -1.12
N LYS A 109 12.77 -11.11 -0.09
CA LYS A 109 11.71 -10.42 0.65
C LYS A 109 11.96 -10.41 2.16
N LEU A 110 13.13 -10.87 2.58
CA LEU A 110 13.51 -10.81 3.97
C LEU A 110 13.76 -9.35 4.31
N ASP A 111 13.10 -8.89 5.36
CA ASP A 111 13.17 -7.56 5.95
C ASP A 111 13.30 -7.81 7.46
N THR A 112 14.54 -7.71 7.95
CA THR A 112 14.95 -8.17 9.28
C THR A 112 14.53 -7.19 10.37
N ASP A 113 14.53 -5.89 10.10
CA ASP A 113 14.14 -4.85 11.05
C ASP A 113 12.70 -4.32 10.86
N GLY A 114 12.05 -4.71 9.77
CA GLY A 114 10.63 -4.47 9.52
C GLY A 114 10.33 -3.06 9.04
N ASP A 115 11.29 -2.36 8.43
CA ASP A 115 11.12 -0.99 7.97
C ASP A 115 10.49 -0.87 6.56
N GLY A 116 10.29 -2.00 5.88
CA GLY A 116 9.70 -2.09 4.56
C GLY A 116 10.71 -2.19 3.41
N ILE A 117 12.02 -2.12 3.69
CA ILE A 117 13.09 -2.36 2.73
C ILE A 117 13.64 -3.78 2.92
N PRO A 118 13.76 -4.60 1.86
CA PRO A 118 14.37 -5.92 2.02
C PRO A 118 15.88 -5.85 2.30
N ASP A 119 16.41 -6.72 3.17
CA ASP A 119 17.82 -6.82 3.58
C ASP A 119 18.80 -6.78 2.40
N LYS A 120 18.43 -7.45 1.30
CA LYS A 120 19.25 -7.51 0.09
C LYS A 120 19.41 -6.14 -0.57
N VAL A 121 18.32 -5.35 -0.57
CA VAL A 121 18.30 -3.98 -1.11
C VAL A 121 19.11 -3.07 -0.21
N GLU A 122 18.92 -3.16 1.10
CA GLU A 122 19.69 -2.41 2.09
C GLU A 122 21.19 -2.65 1.95
N LEU A 123 21.63 -3.92 1.87
CA LEU A 123 23.03 -4.27 1.67
C LEU A 123 23.59 -3.75 0.33
N ALA A 124 22.78 -3.70 -0.73
CA ALA A 124 23.19 -3.15 -2.01
C ALA A 124 23.32 -1.61 -1.95
N LEU A 125 22.49 -0.96 -1.14
CA LEU A 125 22.55 0.47 -0.89
C LEU A 125 23.64 0.85 0.13
N GLY A 126 24.11 -0.10 0.95
CA GLY A 126 25.05 0.15 2.04
C GLY A 126 24.36 0.61 3.33
N LEU A 127 23.06 0.34 3.44
CA LEU A 127 22.24 0.47 4.65
C LEU A 127 22.46 -0.74 5.58
N ASP A 128 21.95 -0.67 6.80
CA ASP A 128 22.12 -1.70 7.83
C ASP A 128 20.81 -2.46 8.07
N PRO A 129 20.69 -3.74 7.64
CA PRO A 129 19.46 -4.55 7.77
C PRO A 129 18.94 -4.81 9.19
N GLN A 130 19.56 -4.21 10.20
CA GLN A 130 19.17 -4.29 11.60
C GLN A 130 18.74 -2.93 12.17
N ASN A 131 18.75 -1.87 11.36
CA ASN A 131 18.51 -0.51 11.78
C ASN A 131 17.31 0.12 11.05
N PRO A 132 16.10 0.03 11.62
CA PRO A 132 14.88 0.44 10.94
C PRO A 132 14.74 1.97 10.75
N SER A 133 15.71 2.74 11.24
CA SER A 133 15.73 4.19 11.11
C SER A 133 16.39 4.65 9.81
N ASP A 134 17.13 3.80 9.12
CA ASP A 134 17.85 4.20 7.90
C ASP A 134 16.93 4.23 6.64
N ALA A 135 15.82 3.49 6.62
CA ALA A 135 14.72 3.71 5.67
C ALA A 135 14.17 5.14 5.69
N ALA A 136 14.11 5.74 6.88
CA ALA A 136 13.70 7.13 7.09
C ALA A 136 14.86 8.13 6.94
N GLY A 137 16.08 7.63 6.74
CA GLY A 137 17.25 8.42 6.39
C GLY A 137 17.21 8.87 4.93
N ASP A 138 18.11 9.78 4.60
CA ASP A 138 18.29 10.38 3.29
C ASP A 138 19.76 10.20 2.91
N LEU A 139 20.05 9.24 2.02
CA LEU A 139 21.41 8.77 1.74
C LEU A 139 22.19 9.77 0.88
N ASP A 140 21.53 10.48 -0.03
CA ASP A 140 22.16 11.43 -0.97
C ASP A 140 21.89 12.92 -0.66
N ASN A 141 21.06 13.19 0.35
CA ASN A 141 20.70 14.50 0.89
C ASN A 141 19.86 15.37 -0.06
N ASP A 142 19.00 14.77 -0.86
CA ASP A 142 18.11 15.47 -1.77
C ASP A 142 16.77 15.92 -1.14
N GLY A 143 16.47 15.39 0.05
CA GLY A 143 15.28 15.65 0.87
C GLY A 143 14.19 14.58 0.86
N PHE A 144 14.40 13.46 0.17
CA PHE A 144 13.55 12.28 0.22
C PHE A 144 14.17 11.20 1.09
N THR A 145 13.34 10.31 1.63
CA THR A 145 13.88 9.19 2.41
C THR A 145 14.15 8.00 1.50
N ASN A 146 15.12 7.16 1.87
CA ASN A 146 15.49 5.96 1.11
C ASN A 146 14.26 5.09 0.77
N HIS A 147 13.35 4.93 1.74
CA HIS A 147 12.11 4.17 1.53
C HIS A 147 11.14 4.85 0.54
N GLU A 148 11.04 6.18 0.51
CA GLU A 148 10.18 6.90 -0.43
C GLU A 148 10.67 6.75 -1.87
N GLU A 149 11.97 6.86 -2.06
CA GLU A 149 12.64 6.71 -3.36
C GLU A 149 12.51 5.29 -3.91
N LEU A 150 12.74 4.29 -3.06
CA LEU A 150 12.54 2.88 -3.44
C LEU A 150 11.09 2.58 -3.85
N ASN A 151 10.11 3.17 -3.16
CA ASN A 151 8.70 3.05 -3.54
C ASN A 151 8.39 3.77 -4.86
N ALA A 152 9.07 4.88 -5.13
CA ALA A 152 8.98 5.63 -6.39
C ALA A 152 9.82 5.01 -7.53
N LYS A 153 10.67 4.02 -7.23
CA LYS A 153 11.63 3.39 -8.15
C LYS A 153 12.70 4.35 -8.67
N THR A 154 13.10 5.31 -7.85
CA THR A 154 14.26 6.18 -8.09
C THR A 154 15.50 5.62 -7.36
N ASP A 155 16.70 6.09 -7.72
CA ASP A 155 17.96 5.64 -7.12
C ASP A 155 18.33 6.47 -5.86
N PRO A 156 18.28 5.89 -4.63
CA PRO A 156 18.60 6.62 -3.39
C PRO A 156 20.06 7.07 -3.24
N LYS A 157 20.90 6.80 -4.24
CA LYS A 157 22.30 7.24 -4.28
C LYS A 157 22.54 8.39 -5.24
N ASP A 158 21.55 8.75 -6.08
CA ASP A 158 21.69 9.79 -7.09
C ASP A 158 20.79 10.99 -6.77
N PRO A 159 21.35 12.12 -6.29
CA PRO A 159 20.57 13.29 -5.89
C PRO A 159 19.89 14.01 -7.07
N ALA A 160 20.09 13.53 -8.30
CA ALA A 160 19.38 14.00 -9.49
C ALA A 160 18.19 13.10 -9.89
N ASP A 161 18.07 11.90 -9.32
CA ASP A 161 17.00 10.94 -9.60
C ASP A 161 16.07 10.81 -8.39
N PHE A 162 15.04 11.64 -8.35
CA PHE A 162 14.14 11.72 -7.20
C PHE A 162 12.66 11.80 -7.58
N PRO A 163 11.75 11.45 -6.65
CA PRO A 163 10.31 11.50 -6.88
C PRO A 163 9.81 12.93 -7.12
N ASP A 164 8.58 13.10 -7.63
CA ASP A 164 8.02 14.44 -7.83
C ASP A 164 8.02 15.24 -6.50
N PRO A 165 8.73 16.39 -6.42
CA PRO A 165 8.81 17.23 -5.23
C PRO A 165 7.45 17.64 -4.65
N ILE A 166 6.39 17.59 -5.46
CA ILE A 166 5.04 17.91 -5.04
C ILE A 166 4.53 17.02 -3.90
N VAL A 167 5.02 15.78 -3.81
CA VAL A 167 4.64 14.80 -2.78
C VAL A 167 5.00 15.32 -1.37
N LYS A 168 6.04 16.15 -1.25
CA LYS A 168 6.51 16.77 -0.01
C LYS A 168 5.97 18.19 0.21
N LEU A 169 5.07 18.68 -0.64
CA LEU A 169 4.40 19.95 -0.43
C LEU A 169 3.23 19.78 0.57
N ARG A 170 3.10 20.71 1.51
CA ARG A 170 1.99 20.75 2.47
C ARG A 170 1.37 22.13 2.58
N VAL A 171 0.09 22.17 2.96
CA VAL A 171 -0.58 23.41 3.36
C VAL A 171 -0.40 23.61 4.87
N ALA A 172 0.36 24.64 5.27
CA ALA A 172 0.48 24.98 6.68
C ALA A 172 -0.78 25.62 7.26
N GLY A 173 -1.53 26.32 6.40
CA GLY A 173 -2.79 26.92 6.80
C GLY A 173 -3.42 27.73 5.70
N ILE A 174 -4.73 27.89 5.84
CA ILE A 174 -5.58 28.68 4.96
C ILE A 174 -6.17 29.78 5.84
N ARG A 175 -5.86 31.04 5.53
CA ARG A 175 -6.29 32.18 6.33
C ARG A 175 -7.13 33.14 5.49
N PRO A 176 -8.28 33.61 5.99
CA PRO A 176 -9.01 34.68 5.34
C PRO A 176 -8.20 35.97 5.44
N VAL A 177 -7.97 36.61 4.31
CA VAL A 177 -7.39 37.95 4.20
C VAL A 177 -8.53 38.90 3.82
N PRO A 178 -8.86 39.88 4.68
CA PRO A 178 -9.91 40.83 4.37
C PRO A 178 -9.50 41.70 3.18
N PHE A 179 -10.47 42.04 2.34
CA PHE A 179 -10.24 43.00 1.27
C PHE A 179 -9.96 44.39 1.86
N TYR A 180 -8.87 45.01 1.45
CA TYR A 180 -8.33 46.20 2.15
C TYR A 180 -8.71 47.54 1.50
N LEU A 181 -9.37 47.59 0.34
CA LEU A 181 -9.83 48.85 -0.27
C LEU A 181 -11.29 49.14 0.07
N ARG A 182 -11.62 50.42 0.22
CA ARG A 182 -12.98 50.94 0.39
C ARG A 182 -13.23 52.06 -0.60
N PHE A 183 -14.34 51.97 -1.35
CA PHE A 183 -14.78 53.05 -2.22
C PHE A 183 -15.49 54.14 -1.41
N VAL A 184 -14.94 55.36 -1.40
CA VAL A 184 -15.44 56.47 -0.58
C VAL A 184 -16.26 57.45 -1.41
N THR A 185 -15.64 58.06 -2.43
CA THR A 185 -16.30 59.11 -3.21
C THR A 185 -15.83 59.17 -4.65
N THR A 186 -16.63 59.84 -5.46
CA THR A 186 -16.42 60.15 -6.86
C THR A 186 -16.25 61.66 -6.98
N SER A 187 -15.28 62.10 -7.78
CA SER A 187 -15.05 63.52 -8.07
C SER A 187 -14.95 63.72 -9.57
N THR A 188 -15.84 64.54 -10.11
CA THR A 188 -15.77 65.01 -11.49
C THR A 188 -14.87 66.24 -11.54
N LEU A 189 -13.85 66.21 -12.38
CA LEU A 189 -13.00 67.37 -12.64
C LEU A 189 -13.62 68.23 -13.75
N GLY A 190 -13.19 69.49 -13.85
CA GLY A 190 -13.70 70.45 -14.85
C GLY A 190 -13.42 70.05 -16.31
N ASP A 191 -12.53 69.08 -16.53
CA ASP A 191 -12.23 68.44 -17.81
C ASP A 191 -13.15 67.24 -18.13
N GLY A 192 -14.17 66.99 -17.31
CA GLY A 192 -15.12 65.88 -17.47
C GLY A 192 -14.58 64.52 -17.01
N SER A 193 -13.32 64.46 -16.55
CA SER A 193 -12.72 63.22 -16.06
C SER A 193 -13.24 62.85 -14.66
N ILE A 194 -13.55 61.57 -14.44
CA ILE A 194 -13.99 61.05 -13.14
C ILE A 194 -12.78 60.49 -12.39
N ARG A 195 -12.63 60.88 -11.13
CA ARG A 195 -11.72 60.25 -10.18
C ARG A 195 -12.48 59.55 -9.07
N PHE A 196 -12.01 58.37 -8.71
CA PHE A 196 -12.49 57.59 -7.59
C PHE A 196 -11.53 57.72 -6.43
N GLN A 197 -12.05 58.03 -5.25
CA GLN A 197 -11.30 57.97 -4.01
C GLN A 197 -11.47 56.58 -3.38
N LEU A 198 -10.36 55.86 -3.30
CA LEU A 198 -10.25 54.57 -2.64
C LEU A 198 -9.39 54.72 -1.38
N ASN A 199 -9.93 54.38 -0.22
CA ASN A 199 -9.15 54.38 1.03
C ASN A 199 -8.78 52.95 1.41
N LEU A 200 -7.64 52.79 2.07
CA LEU A 200 -7.42 51.57 2.85
C LEU A 200 -8.48 51.47 3.96
N GLN A 201 -8.91 50.27 4.28
CA GLN A 201 -9.79 50.05 5.43
C GLN A 201 -9.11 50.45 6.75
N THR A 202 -7.78 50.40 6.82
CA THR A 202 -6.98 50.94 7.93
C THR A 202 -6.98 52.46 8.01
N LEU A 203 -7.51 53.16 6.99
CA LEU A 203 -7.52 54.61 6.83
C LEU A 203 -6.13 55.27 6.73
N GLU A 204 -5.05 54.48 6.67
CA GLU A 204 -3.68 54.99 6.63
C GLU A 204 -3.31 55.64 5.30
N ARG A 205 -3.96 55.24 4.20
CA ARG A 205 -3.66 55.74 2.86
C ARG A 205 -4.91 55.88 2.00
N THR A 206 -4.90 56.93 1.19
CA THR A 206 -5.94 57.26 0.21
C THR A 206 -5.34 57.26 -1.18
N TYR A 207 -6.04 56.64 -2.12
CA TYR A 207 -5.71 56.58 -3.53
C TYR A 207 -6.78 57.31 -4.33
N PHE A 208 -6.35 58.13 -5.28
CA PHE A 208 -7.24 58.79 -6.24
C PHE A 208 -6.96 58.20 -7.61
N VAL A 209 -7.93 57.52 -8.20
CA VAL A 209 -7.74 56.74 -9.44
C VAL A 209 -8.76 57.03 -10.50
N LYS A 210 -8.36 56.85 -11.75
CA LYS A 210 -9.21 56.94 -12.93
C LYS A 210 -9.63 55.55 -13.40
N PRO A 211 -10.67 55.43 -14.24
CA PRO A 211 -10.96 54.19 -14.94
C PRO A 211 -9.71 53.71 -15.70
N GLY A 212 -9.32 52.45 -15.51
CA GLY A 212 -8.15 51.83 -16.12
C GLY A 212 -6.87 51.79 -15.26
N ASP A 213 -6.80 52.60 -14.18
CA ASP A 213 -5.63 52.60 -13.28
C ASP A 213 -5.56 51.35 -12.41
N VAL A 214 -4.34 50.98 -12.00
CA VAL A 214 -4.06 49.82 -11.15
C VAL A 214 -3.61 50.28 -9.76
N VAL A 215 -4.28 49.78 -8.71
CA VAL A 215 -3.96 50.05 -7.31
C VAL A 215 -3.83 48.74 -6.57
N LEU A 216 -2.68 48.51 -5.93
CA LEU A 216 -2.43 47.32 -5.10
C LEU A 216 -2.77 46.01 -5.85
N GLY A 217 -2.50 45.97 -7.17
CA GLY A 217 -2.77 44.82 -8.02
C GLY A 217 -4.20 44.71 -8.57
N TYR A 218 -5.09 45.66 -8.27
CA TYR A 218 -6.45 45.71 -8.80
C TYR A 218 -6.60 46.85 -9.82
N LYS A 219 -7.05 46.51 -11.02
CA LYS A 219 -7.37 47.44 -12.10
C LYS A 219 -8.82 47.90 -11.98
N VAL A 220 -9.08 49.20 -12.07
CA VAL A 220 -10.45 49.73 -12.16
C VAL A 220 -10.98 49.48 -13.57
N GLU A 221 -12.01 48.66 -13.71
CA GLU A 221 -12.48 48.23 -15.04
C GLU A 221 -13.83 48.84 -15.41
N ASN A 222 -14.81 48.80 -14.50
CA ASN A 222 -16.16 49.28 -14.78
C ASN A 222 -16.67 50.19 -13.66
N TYR A 223 -17.43 51.22 -14.01
CA TYR A 223 -18.10 52.12 -13.07
C TYR A 223 -19.59 52.20 -13.41
N ASN A 224 -20.42 51.81 -12.46
CA ASN A 224 -21.87 51.91 -12.57
C ASN A 224 -22.40 52.94 -11.56
N PRO A 225 -22.78 54.15 -12.01
CA PRO A 225 -23.33 55.19 -11.14
C PRO A 225 -24.75 54.87 -10.63
N ALA A 226 -25.50 53.99 -11.31
CA ALA A 226 -26.88 53.63 -10.99
C ALA A 226 -27.03 52.15 -10.61
N GLY A 227 -26.05 51.62 -9.86
CA GLY A 227 -26.11 50.24 -9.38
C GLY A 227 -27.28 50.00 -8.43
N PRO A 228 -27.80 48.76 -8.33
CA PRO A 228 -28.95 48.42 -7.49
C PRO A 228 -28.74 48.70 -5.99
N ALA A 229 -27.49 48.76 -5.54
CA ALA A 229 -27.11 49.06 -4.16
C ALA A 229 -26.47 50.47 -3.98
N GLY A 230 -26.44 51.28 -5.04
CA GLY A 230 -25.77 52.59 -5.12
C GLY A 230 -24.65 52.65 -6.17
N GLU A 231 -23.91 53.76 -6.18
CA GLU A 231 -22.71 53.90 -7.03
C GLU A 231 -21.72 52.77 -6.74
N THR A 232 -21.31 52.04 -7.77
CA THR A 232 -20.48 50.84 -7.64
C THR A 232 -19.33 50.88 -8.64
N ILE A 233 -18.14 50.49 -8.19
CA ILE A 233 -16.97 50.31 -9.07
C ILE A 233 -16.59 48.83 -9.07
N THR A 234 -16.36 48.27 -10.25
CA THR A 234 -15.82 46.92 -10.40
C THR A 234 -14.32 47.02 -10.64
N MET A 235 -13.56 46.40 -9.75
CA MET A 235 -12.12 46.27 -9.87
C MET A 235 -11.76 44.83 -10.20
N VAL A 236 -10.84 44.63 -11.14
CA VAL A 236 -10.35 43.31 -11.51
C VAL A 236 -8.91 43.15 -11.07
N ARG A 237 -8.64 42.11 -10.30
CA ARG A 237 -7.28 41.77 -9.87
C ARG A 237 -6.47 41.27 -11.07
N GLN A 238 -5.25 41.76 -11.22
CA GLN A 238 -4.40 41.42 -12.37
C GLN A 238 -3.87 39.98 -12.34
N SER A 239 -3.74 39.36 -11.16
CA SER A 239 -3.22 38.00 -11.03
C SER A 239 -4.23 36.93 -11.46
N ASP A 240 -5.47 36.99 -10.93
CA ASP A 240 -6.50 35.96 -11.10
C ASP A 240 -7.68 36.39 -11.99
N LYS A 241 -7.69 37.65 -12.45
CA LYS A 241 -8.80 38.28 -13.20
C LYS A 241 -10.15 38.23 -12.45
N ARG A 242 -10.14 38.13 -11.13
CA ARG A 242 -11.39 38.16 -10.36
C ARG A 242 -11.95 39.58 -10.26
N PRO A 243 -13.24 39.79 -10.60
CA PRO A 243 -13.92 41.04 -10.35
C PRO A 243 -14.35 41.14 -8.88
N VAL A 244 -14.07 42.27 -8.26
CA VAL A 244 -14.54 42.67 -6.93
C VAL A 244 -15.34 43.96 -7.08
N ALA A 245 -16.59 43.96 -6.64
CA ALA A 245 -17.48 45.11 -6.73
C ALA A 245 -17.46 45.91 -5.43
N LEU A 246 -17.04 47.18 -5.51
CA LEU A 246 -17.02 48.12 -4.39
C LEU A 246 -18.22 49.06 -4.46
N VAL A 247 -19.10 48.99 -3.46
CA VAL A 247 -20.24 49.91 -3.33
C VAL A 247 -19.82 51.13 -2.51
N LYS A 248 -20.19 52.32 -2.97
CA LYS A 248 -19.83 53.59 -2.32
C LYS A 248 -20.24 53.61 -0.85
N GLY A 249 -19.28 53.91 0.02
CA GLY A 249 -19.50 54.05 1.47
C GLY A 249 -19.70 52.73 2.22
N LYS A 250 -19.80 51.58 1.54
CA LYS A 250 -19.97 50.27 2.19
C LYS A 250 -18.64 49.50 2.21
N PRO A 251 -18.26 48.87 3.34
CA PRO A 251 -17.11 47.98 3.37
C PRO A 251 -17.43 46.69 2.61
N VAL A 252 -16.42 46.13 1.94
CA VAL A 252 -16.51 44.80 1.34
C VAL A 252 -16.32 43.77 2.46
N THR A 253 -17.27 42.85 2.60
CA THR A 253 -17.21 41.72 3.54
C THR A 253 -16.62 40.46 2.93
N GLU A 254 -16.41 40.44 1.61
CA GLU A 254 -15.74 39.35 0.92
C GLU A 254 -14.31 39.19 1.43
N GLN A 255 -13.97 37.97 1.82
CA GLN A 255 -12.65 37.59 2.29
C GLN A 255 -12.00 36.71 1.23
N GLU A 256 -10.75 37.02 0.87
CA GLU A 256 -9.97 36.15 0.00
C GLU A 256 -9.22 35.14 0.86
N LEU A 257 -9.13 33.89 0.42
CA LEU A 257 -8.34 32.88 1.12
C LEU A 257 -6.88 32.98 0.70
N ALA A 258 -5.99 33.17 1.67
CA ALA A 258 -4.55 33.06 1.53
C ALA A 258 -4.07 31.69 1.98
N ILE A 259 -3.34 31.02 1.10
CA ILE A 259 -2.74 29.71 1.33
C ILE A 259 -1.28 29.90 1.68
N LEU A 260 -0.85 29.27 2.76
CA LEU A 260 0.56 29.14 3.10
C LEU A 260 1.02 27.72 2.79
N PHE A 261 1.81 27.59 1.72
CA PHE A 261 2.47 26.33 1.40
C PHE A 261 3.82 26.22 2.10
N VAL A 262 4.21 24.98 2.39
CA VAL A 262 5.48 24.64 3.03
C VAL A 262 6.06 23.42 2.34
N SER A 263 7.35 23.48 2.04
CA SER A 263 8.14 22.35 1.55
C SER A 263 8.68 21.58 2.75
N LEU A 264 8.38 20.28 2.83
CA LEU A 264 8.99 19.41 3.84
C LEU A 264 10.45 19.06 3.54
N ILE A 265 10.87 19.24 2.28
CA ILE A 265 12.25 19.01 1.84
C ILE A 265 13.17 20.09 2.44
N ASP A 266 13.01 21.34 1.99
CA ASP A 266 13.90 22.43 2.39
C ASP A 266 13.52 23.05 3.75
N LYS A 267 12.41 22.58 4.33
CA LYS A 267 11.77 23.13 5.54
C LYS A 267 11.43 24.62 5.42
N GLN A 268 11.15 25.07 4.19
CA GLN A 268 10.86 26.48 3.88
C GLN A 268 9.38 26.72 3.58
N ARG A 269 8.94 27.94 3.90
CA ARG A 269 7.61 28.44 3.54
C ARG A 269 7.68 29.09 2.17
N LEU A 270 6.76 28.72 1.29
CA LEU A 270 6.62 29.37 0.00
C LEU A 270 5.89 30.72 0.16
N PRO A 271 6.01 31.63 -0.82
CA PRO A 271 5.21 32.84 -0.88
C PRO A 271 3.72 32.53 -0.78
N VAL A 272 2.98 33.40 -0.12
CA VAL A 272 1.53 33.26 0.06
C VAL A 272 0.83 33.21 -1.29
N GLN A 273 0.03 32.17 -1.51
CA GLN A 273 -0.73 31.95 -2.74
C GLN A 273 -2.21 32.21 -2.53
N ARG A 274 -2.92 32.56 -3.60
CA ARG A 274 -4.39 32.67 -3.63
C ARG A 274 -4.96 31.78 -4.72
N LEU A 275 -6.28 31.63 -4.73
CA LEU A 275 -6.96 30.86 -5.78
C LEU A 275 -6.66 31.48 -7.16
N ASN A 276 -6.33 30.65 -8.16
CA ASN A 276 -5.86 30.98 -9.51
C ASN A 276 -4.45 31.56 -9.65
N ASP A 277 -3.73 31.82 -8.55
CA ASP A 277 -2.34 32.24 -8.66
C ASP A 277 -1.47 31.09 -9.20
N VAL A 278 -0.44 31.47 -9.96
CA VAL A 278 0.58 30.55 -10.50
C VAL A 278 1.87 30.77 -9.74
N PHE A 279 2.48 29.69 -9.25
CA PHE A 279 3.74 29.73 -8.52
C PHE A 279 4.70 28.66 -9.02
N ALA A 280 5.98 28.98 -8.99
CA ALA A 280 7.06 28.06 -9.32
C ALA A 280 7.48 27.28 -8.07
N TYR A 281 7.68 25.98 -8.22
CA TYR A 281 8.21 25.10 -7.18
C TYR A 281 9.13 24.06 -7.81
N ARG A 282 10.40 24.04 -7.39
CA ARG A 282 11.49 23.16 -7.89
C ARG A 282 11.50 22.97 -9.43
N GLY A 283 11.39 24.06 -10.18
CA GLY A 283 11.50 24.06 -11.66
C GLY A 283 10.20 23.71 -12.42
N ALA A 284 9.09 23.53 -11.71
CA ALA A 284 7.76 23.35 -12.27
C ALA A 284 6.80 24.47 -11.83
N ASP A 285 5.93 24.88 -12.73
CA ASP A 285 4.91 25.91 -12.45
C ASP A 285 3.58 25.24 -12.12
N TYR A 286 2.95 25.68 -11.04
CA TYR A 286 1.68 25.17 -10.54
C TYR A 286 0.67 26.28 -10.38
N LYS A 287 -0.59 26.00 -10.74
CA LYS A 287 -1.72 26.90 -10.57
C LYS A 287 -2.65 26.39 -9.48
N VAL A 288 -3.07 27.25 -8.56
CA VAL A 288 -4.09 26.90 -7.57
C VAL A 288 -5.48 26.88 -8.24
N VAL A 289 -6.17 25.75 -8.20
CA VAL A 289 -7.48 25.57 -8.88
C VAL A 289 -8.65 25.52 -7.90
N ASP A 290 -8.48 24.90 -6.73
CA ASP A 290 -9.54 24.77 -5.72
C ASP A 290 -8.95 24.88 -4.31
N ILE A 291 -9.71 25.47 -3.39
CA ILE A 291 -9.32 25.63 -1.98
C ILE A 291 -10.44 25.06 -1.12
N ARG A 292 -10.14 24.01 -0.37
CA ARG A 292 -11.05 23.43 0.61
C ARG A 292 -10.52 23.70 2.02
N ARG A 293 -11.26 23.26 3.03
CA ARG A 293 -10.89 23.48 4.43
C ARG A 293 -9.68 22.64 4.87
N ASP A 294 -9.54 21.47 4.25
CA ASP A 294 -8.65 20.37 4.62
C ASP A 294 -7.56 20.09 3.55
N ASN A 295 -7.74 20.60 2.33
CA ASN A 295 -6.77 20.46 1.24
C ASN A 295 -6.88 21.58 0.21
N VAL A 296 -5.86 21.66 -0.66
CA VAL A 296 -5.81 22.60 -1.79
C VAL A 296 -5.50 21.81 -3.05
N VAL A 297 -6.27 22.03 -4.11
CA VAL A 297 -6.02 21.40 -5.41
C VAL A 297 -5.20 22.36 -6.26
N ILE A 298 -4.05 21.88 -6.71
CA ILE A 298 -3.17 22.58 -7.63
C ILE A 298 -3.14 21.84 -8.96
N GLN A 299 -2.75 22.54 -10.02
CA GLN A 299 -2.64 21.99 -11.36
C GLN A 299 -1.27 22.33 -11.94
N SER A 300 -0.55 21.33 -12.45
CA SER A 300 0.71 21.55 -13.16
C SER A 300 0.45 22.32 -14.46
N ALA A 301 1.23 23.38 -14.71
CA ALA A 301 1.12 24.17 -15.94
C ALA A 301 1.65 23.42 -17.17
N LYS A 302 2.57 22.46 -16.98
CA LYS A 302 3.18 21.68 -18.06
C LYS A 302 2.29 20.51 -18.48
N THR A 303 1.81 19.72 -17.52
CA THR A 303 1.05 18.49 -17.80
C THR A 303 -0.46 18.69 -17.72
N GLY A 304 -0.92 19.75 -17.06
CA GLY A 304 -2.35 19.96 -16.79
C GLY A 304 -2.92 19.03 -15.71
N GLU A 305 -2.09 18.19 -15.11
CA GLU A 305 -2.48 17.24 -14.06
C GLU A 305 -2.84 17.96 -12.77
N LYS A 306 -3.89 17.48 -12.09
CA LYS A 306 -4.38 18.04 -10.84
C LYS A 306 -3.89 17.21 -9.66
N VAL A 307 -3.20 17.86 -8.72
CA VAL A 307 -2.68 17.24 -7.50
C VAL A 307 -3.37 17.85 -6.30
N THR A 308 -3.75 17.01 -5.34
CA THR A 308 -4.36 17.45 -4.08
C THR A 308 -3.30 17.54 -3.01
N VAL A 309 -3.06 18.74 -2.50
CA VAL A 309 -2.11 19.01 -1.43
C VAL A 309 -2.83 19.03 -0.09
N PRO A 310 -2.53 18.10 0.84
CA PRO A 310 -3.17 18.07 2.15
C PRO A 310 -2.59 19.12 3.10
N LEU A 311 -3.31 19.38 4.19
CA LEU A 311 -2.74 20.07 5.34
C LEU A 311 -1.63 19.23 5.98
N TRP A 312 -0.60 19.90 6.54
CA TRP A 312 0.43 19.22 7.32
C TRP A 312 -0.15 18.50 8.55
N THR A 313 0.41 17.33 8.86
CA THR A 313 0.05 16.61 10.09
C THR A 313 0.69 17.28 11.32
N PRO A 314 0.19 17.01 12.53
CA PRO A 314 0.81 17.51 13.77
C PRO A 314 2.29 17.09 13.91
N GLU A 315 2.63 15.89 13.44
CA GLU A 315 4.00 15.35 13.45
C GLU A 315 4.90 16.10 12.48
N GLU A 316 4.48 16.25 11.21
CA GLU A 316 5.20 17.05 10.21
C GLU A 316 5.41 18.49 10.71
N ARG A 317 4.37 19.07 11.33
CA ARG A 317 4.45 20.41 11.93
C ARG A 317 5.46 20.49 13.07
N ALA A 318 5.52 19.47 13.93
CA ALA A 318 6.47 19.42 15.04
C ALA A 318 7.92 19.34 14.52
N THR A 319 8.17 18.48 13.54
CA THR A 319 9.46 18.33 12.84
C THR A 319 9.90 19.64 12.18
N MET A 320 8.96 20.35 11.55
CA MET A 320 9.21 21.66 10.92
C MET A 320 9.51 22.78 11.93
N LEU A 321 8.92 22.73 13.13
CA LEU A 321 9.10 23.76 14.16
C LEU A 321 10.19 23.41 15.18
N GLY A 322 10.86 22.26 15.04
CA GLY A 322 11.84 21.77 16.01
C GLY A 322 11.25 21.50 17.39
N GLN A 323 9.95 21.22 17.47
CA GLN A 323 9.25 20.90 18.72
C GLN A 323 9.12 19.38 18.86
N PRO A 324 9.24 18.81 20.07
CA PRO A 324 8.97 17.39 20.25
C PRO A 324 7.53 17.10 19.82
N SER A 325 7.37 16.11 18.93
CA SER A 325 6.06 15.61 18.53
C SER A 325 5.28 15.24 19.77
N ALA A 326 4.12 15.87 20.00
CA ALA A 326 3.22 15.42 21.04
C ALA A 326 2.88 13.95 20.75
N PRO A 327 2.98 13.05 21.75
CA PRO A 327 2.68 11.64 21.51
C PRO A 327 1.25 11.54 20.97
N ALA A 328 1.08 10.77 19.89
CA ALA A 328 -0.22 10.42 19.36
C ALA A 328 -1.13 9.99 20.53
N PRO A 329 -2.42 10.40 20.57
CA PRO A 329 -3.32 9.94 21.60
C PRO A 329 -3.39 8.41 21.49
N ALA A 330 -2.83 7.72 22.48
CA ALA A 330 -2.84 6.27 22.55
C ALA A 330 -4.29 5.79 22.39
N ALA A 331 -4.55 5.06 21.32
CA ALA A 331 -5.81 4.36 21.15
C ALA A 331 -5.92 3.31 22.27
N GLY A 332 -6.78 3.58 23.26
CA GLY A 332 -7.09 2.62 24.31
C GLY A 332 -6.79 3.07 25.74
N ALA A 333 -7.36 4.19 26.16
CA ALA A 333 -7.65 4.39 27.59
C ALA A 333 -9.17 4.53 27.73
N ALA A 334 -9.83 3.44 28.10
CA ALA A 334 -11.23 3.47 28.50
C ALA A 334 -11.42 4.52 29.63
N PRO A 335 -12.51 5.29 29.63
CA PRO A 335 -12.75 6.26 30.69
C PRO A 335 -12.96 5.49 32.01
N GLN A 336 -12.01 5.64 32.94
CA GLN A 336 -12.24 5.22 34.32
C GLN A 336 -13.38 6.07 34.88
N ALA A 337 -14.46 5.39 35.26
CA ALA A 337 -15.60 5.98 35.93
C ALA A 337 -15.14 6.71 37.21
N PRO A 338 -15.70 7.88 37.55
CA PRO A 338 -15.34 8.58 38.76
C PRO A 338 -15.71 7.74 39.98
N ALA A 339 -14.74 7.56 40.88
CA ALA A 339 -14.91 6.89 42.15
C ALA A 339 -16.03 7.58 42.95
N ALA A 340 -17.07 6.80 43.28
CA ALA A 340 -18.14 7.24 44.15
C ALA A 340 -17.58 7.58 45.53
N ALA A 341 -17.77 8.84 45.94
CA ALA A 341 -17.49 9.30 47.29
C ALA A 341 -18.37 8.52 48.28
N ALA A 342 -17.73 7.75 49.16
CA ALA A 342 -18.39 7.12 50.30
C ALA A 342 -18.82 8.22 51.29
N ALA A 343 -20.12 8.50 51.32
CA ALA A 343 -20.74 9.26 52.40
C ALA A 343 -20.81 8.36 53.64
N ALA A 344 -20.00 8.68 54.65
CA ALA A 344 -20.15 8.15 55.99
C ALA A 344 -21.47 8.68 56.58
N SER A 345 -22.47 7.81 56.69
CA SER A 345 -23.70 8.09 57.44
C SER A 345 -23.45 7.76 58.91
N SER A 346 -23.33 8.80 59.73
CA SER A 346 -23.35 8.71 61.18
C SER A 346 -24.77 8.43 61.65
N VAL A 347 -24.93 7.32 62.35
CA VAL A 347 -26.02 6.97 63.27
C VAL A 347 -26.45 8.19 64.09
N TRP A 348 -27.74 8.55 64.05
CA TRP A 348 -28.66 8.69 65.19
C TRP A 348 -30.09 8.44 64.70
#